data_AF-A0AA44CAH5-F1
#
_entry.id   AF-A0AA44CAH5-F1
#
_cell.length_a   1.000
_cell.length_b   1.000
_cell.length_c   1.000
_cell.angle_alpha   90.00
_cell.angle_beta   90.00
_cell.angle_gamma   90.00
#
_symmetry.space_group_name_H-M   'P 1'
#
loop_
_entity.id
_entity.type
_entity.pdbx_description
1 polymer ?
#
loop_
_entity_poly.entity_id
_entity_poly.type
_entity_poly.pdbx_seq_one_letter_code
_entity_poly.pdbx_strand_id
1 'polypeptide(L)'
;MPEQPPRDAPEHIRARYWREHIAKMSRPELAEAIGYSVSSIGDMEAGMNRITKKPVDAVTMKRYRLLCMTVGLMAEFDWDEMSMMITEPIELRMWGRLRVKERRK
;
A
#
# COMPACT_ATOMS: atom_id res chain seq x y z
N MET A 1 13.07 16.76 7.66
CA MET A 1 12.12 15.69 7.27
C MET A 1 11.88 14.84 8.51
N PRO A 2 10.63 14.44 8.81
CA PRO A 2 10.41 13.48 9.90
C PRO A 2 11.17 12.18 9.62
N GLU A 3 11.66 11.55 10.67
CA GLU A 3 12.45 10.33 10.59
C GLU A 3 11.60 9.18 10.02
N GLN A 4 12.17 8.40 9.10
CA GLN A 4 11.51 7.22 8.55
C GLN A 4 11.27 6.20 9.67
N PRO A 5 10.04 5.68 9.84
CA PRO A 5 9.77 4.70 10.87
C PRO A 5 10.60 3.43 10.63
N PRO A 6 11.06 2.76 11.70
CA PRO A 6 11.83 1.54 11.58
C PRO A 6 11.00 0.41 10.95
N ARG A 7 11.66 -0.62 10.41
CA ARG A 7 10.98 -1.68 9.62
C ARG A 7 9.98 -2.50 10.44
N ASP A 8 10.24 -2.62 11.74
CA ASP A 8 9.43 -3.31 12.74
C ASP A 8 8.36 -2.42 13.38
N ALA A 9 8.29 -1.13 13.01
CA ALA A 9 7.19 -0.27 13.42
C ALA A 9 5.84 -0.85 12.98
N PRO A 10 4.76 -0.63 13.76
CA PRO A 10 3.43 -1.06 13.39
C PRO A 10 3.05 -0.61 11.97
N GLU A 11 2.36 -1.48 11.23
CA GLU A 11 2.06 -1.25 9.81
C GLU A 11 1.29 0.05 9.56
N HIS A 12 0.39 0.45 10.47
CA HIS A 12 -0.38 1.69 10.36
C HIS A 12 0.52 2.95 10.39
N ILE A 13 1.59 2.96 11.20
CA ILE A 13 2.56 4.05 11.26
C ILE A 13 3.33 4.14 9.94
N ARG A 14 3.78 2.99 9.43
CA ARG A 14 4.48 2.92 8.14
C ARG A 14 3.59 3.36 6.98
N ALA A 15 2.30 2.97 7.00
CA ALA A 15 1.34 3.36 5.97
C ALA A 15 1.09 4.88 5.95
N ARG A 16 0.93 5.49 7.14
CA ARG A 16 0.83 6.94 7.27
C ARG A 16 2.06 7.66 6.75
N TYR A 17 3.25 7.20 7.15
CA TYR A 17 4.52 7.78 6.69
C TYR A 17 4.66 7.68 5.17
N TRP A 18 4.32 6.52 4.58
CA TRP A 18 4.31 6.35 3.13
C TRP A 18 3.41 7.39 2.46
N ARG A 19 2.17 7.56 2.93
CA ARG A 19 1.24 8.54 2.33
C ARG A 19 1.80 9.97 2.45
N GLU A 20 2.25 10.38 3.63
CA GLU A 20 2.64 11.77 3.91
C GLU A 20 3.99 12.15 3.28
N HIS A 21 4.93 11.21 3.16
CA HIS A 21 6.32 11.54 2.82
C HIS A 21 6.84 10.88 1.55
N ILE A 22 6.30 9.72 1.16
CA ILE A 22 6.72 9.01 -0.04
C ILE A 22 5.77 9.33 -1.19
N ALA A 23 4.49 9.02 -1.05
CA ALA A 23 3.46 9.34 -2.03
C ALA A 23 3.12 10.84 -2.03
N LYS A 24 3.37 11.55 -0.91
CA LYS A 24 3.08 12.97 -0.73
C LYS A 24 1.62 13.33 -1.04
N MET A 25 0.70 12.45 -0.64
CA MET A 25 -0.73 12.62 -0.84
C MET A 25 -1.43 13.00 0.46
N SER A 26 -2.44 13.85 0.36
CA SER A 26 -3.46 14.00 1.39
C SER A 26 -4.35 12.75 1.47
N ARG A 27 -5.09 12.59 2.57
CA ARG A 27 -6.06 11.48 2.66
C ARG A 27 -7.19 11.58 1.62
N PRO A 28 -7.73 12.78 1.29
CA PRO A 28 -8.69 12.93 0.18
C PRO A 28 -8.15 12.47 -1.17
N GLU A 29 -6.92 12.87 -1.54
CA GLU A 29 -6.33 12.44 -2.82
C GLU A 29 -6.12 10.93 -2.85
N LEU A 30 -5.65 10.33 -1.75
CA LEU A 30 -5.49 8.87 -1.70
C LEU A 30 -6.85 8.16 -1.77
N ALA A 31 -7.88 8.69 -1.10
CA ALA A 31 -9.24 8.16 -1.12
C ALA A 31 -9.81 8.11 -2.55
N GLU A 32 -9.62 9.17 -3.32
CA GLU A 32 -10.01 9.23 -4.73
C GLU A 32 -9.26 8.17 -5.56
N ALA A 33 -7.95 8.02 -5.34
CA ALA A 33 -7.13 7.08 -6.09
C ALA A 33 -7.43 5.60 -5.80
N ILE A 34 -7.80 5.25 -4.56
CA ILE A 34 -7.95 3.84 -4.15
C ILE A 34 -9.38 3.40 -3.88
N GLY A 35 -10.36 4.31 -3.93
CA GLY A 35 -11.77 4.02 -3.71
C GLY A 35 -12.17 3.76 -2.25
N TYR A 36 -11.30 4.04 -1.27
CA TYR A 36 -11.67 4.04 0.15
C TYR A 36 -12.20 5.41 0.59
N SER A 37 -13.04 5.45 1.63
CA SER A 37 -13.38 6.73 2.26
C SER A 37 -12.18 7.31 3.01
N VAL A 38 -12.07 8.65 3.03
CA VAL A 38 -11.08 9.39 3.85
C VAL A 38 -11.08 8.92 5.30
N SER A 39 -12.29 8.66 5.80
CA SER A 39 -12.52 8.23 7.17
C SER A 39 -11.94 6.84 7.43
N SER A 40 -12.10 5.90 6.48
CA SER A 40 -11.53 4.55 6.55
C SER A 40 -10.01 4.59 6.53
N ILE A 41 -9.43 5.43 5.64
CA ILE A 41 -7.98 5.67 5.60
C ILE A 41 -7.47 6.16 6.96
N GLY A 42 -8.19 7.10 7.57
CA GLY A 42 -7.87 7.60 8.91
C GLY A 42 -7.81 6.48 9.96
N ASP A 43 -8.77 5.57 9.97
CA ASP A 43 -8.81 4.43 10.90
C ASP A 43 -7.64 3.46 10.67
N MET A 44 -7.33 3.17 9.40
CA MET A 44 -6.21 2.29 9.01
C MET A 44 -4.86 2.88 9.38
N GLU A 45 -4.68 4.19 9.23
CA GLU A 45 -3.45 4.91 9.62
C GLU A 45 -3.34 5.13 11.14
N ALA A 46 -4.47 5.17 11.85
CA ALA A 46 -4.50 5.17 13.31
C ALA A 46 -4.33 3.77 13.91
N GLY A 47 -4.45 2.71 13.10
CA GLY A 47 -4.43 1.32 13.55
C GLY A 47 -5.65 0.89 14.36
N MET A 48 -6.70 1.71 14.40
CA MET A 48 -7.86 1.54 15.27
C MET A 48 -9.15 1.94 14.55
N ASN A 49 -10.16 1.07 14.60
CA ASN A 49 -11.48 1.39 14.08
C ASN A 49 -12.18 2.39 15.01
N ARG A 50 -12.63 3.53 14.47
CA ARG A 50 -13.20 4.59 15.31
C ARG A 50 -14.54 4.22 15.95
N ILE A 51 -15.29 3.30 15.36
CA ILE A 51 -16.63 2.89 15.80
C ILE A 51 -16.50 1.78 16.84
N THR A 52 -15.83 0.68 16.46
CA THR A 52 -15.75 -0.51 17.32
C THR A 52 -14.72 -0.35 18.43
N LYS A 53 -13.83 0.65 18.32
CA LYS A 53 -12.68 0.83 19.22
C LYS A 53 -11.84 -0.45 19.32
N LYS A 54 -11.74 -1.20 18.22
CA LYS A 54 -10.88 -2.38 18.09
C LYS A 54 -9.76 -2.11 17.10
N PRO A 55 -8.59 -2.75 17.28
CA PRO A 55 -7.52 -2.67 16.30
C PRO A 55 -8.01 -3.04 14.91
N VAL A 56 -7.50 -2.37 13.89
CA VAL A 56 -7.76 -2.76 12.50
C VAL A 56 -7.12 -4.13 12.27
N ASP A 57 -7.90 -5.08 11.76
CA ASP A 57 -7.43 -6.44 11.57
C ASP A 57 -6.41 -6.56 10.42
N ALA A 58 -5.63 -7.64 10.45
CA ALA A 58 -4.56 -7.85 9.48
C ALA A 58 -5.06 -8.01 8.03
N VAL A 59 -6.27 -8.51 7.82
CA VAL A 59 -6.84 -8.67 6.47
C VAL A 59 -7.19 -7.30 5.90
N THR A 60 -7.78 -6.43 6.71
CA THR A 60 -8.08 -5.05 6.33
C THR A 60 -6.79 -4.28 6.02
N MET A 61 -5.76 -4.37 6.86
CA MET A 61 -4.46 -3.74 6.57
C MET A 61 -3.80 -4.29 5.31
N LYS A 62 -3.90 -5.60 5.05
CA LYS A 62 -3.38 -6.21 3.81
C LYS A 62 -4.07 -5.65 2.57
N ARG A 63 -5.40 -5.50 2.59
CA ARG A 63 -6.17 -4.90 1.47
C ARG A 63 -5.75 -3.46 1.24
N TYR A 64 -5.65 -2.67 2.31
CA TYR A 64 -5.17 -1.30 2.23
C TYR A 64 -3.78 -1.20 1.60
N ARG A 65 -2.84 -2.05 2.04
CA ARG A 65 -1.49 -2.09 1.48
C ARG A 65 -1.48 -2.42 -0.02
N LEU A 66 -2.31 -3.36 -0.47
CA LEU A 66 -2.40 -3.72 -1.89
C LEU A 66 -2.91 -2.57 -2.74
N LEU A 67 -3.87 -1.80 -2.25
CA LEU A 67 -4.36 -0.62 -2.96
C LEU A 67 -3.35 0.55 -2.91
N CYS A 68 -2.64 0.75 -1.81
CA CYS A 68 -1.53 1.72 -1.80
C CYS A 68 -0.43 1.33 -2.79
N MET A 69 -0.21 0.02 -3.00
CA MET A 69 0.76 -0.48 -3.98
C MET A 69 0.36 -0.14 -5.41
N THR A 70 -0.92 -0.17 -5.78
CA THR A 70 -1.35 0.22 -7.14
C THR A 70 -1.03 1.69 -7.41
N VAL A 71 -1.22 2.57 -6.42
CA VAL A 71 -0.80 3.98 -6.49
C VAL A 71 0.72 4.10 -6.57
N GLY A 72 1.45 3.41 -5.70
CA GLY A 72 2.91 3.48 -5.67
C GLY A 72 3.61 2.92 -6.91
N LEU A 73 2.95 2.03 -7.65
CA LEU A 73 3.44 1.46 -8.91
C LEU A 73 2.84 2.12 -10.15
N MET A 74 1.86 3.02 -9.97
CA MET A 74 1.05 3.57 -11.07
C MET A 74 0.49 2.47 -11.96
N ALA A 75 -0.02 1.43 -11.30
CA ALA A 75 -0.51 0.22 -11.94
C ALA A 75 -2.02 0.29 -12.10
N GLU A 76 -2.47 0.03 -13.32
CA GLU A 76 -3.87 -0.20 -13.64
C GLU A 76 -4.14 -1.71 -13.72
N PHE A 77 -5.37 -2.10 -13.38
CA PHE A 77 -5.80 -3.50 -13.41
C PHE A 77 -6.96 -3.65 -14.40
N ASP A 78 -6.79 -4.56 -15.35
CA ASP A 78 -7.83 -4.97 -16.29
C ASP A 78 -8.47 -6.27 -15.81
N TRP A 79 -9.81 -6.34 -15.84
CA TRP A 79 -10.55 -7.56 -15.49
C TRP A 79 -10.53 -8.60 -16.61
N ASP A 80 -10.37 -8.15 -17.86
CA ASP A 80 -10.47 -8.98 -19.06
C ASP A 80 -9.11 -9.59 -19.44
N GLU A 81 -8.01 -9.00 -19.00
CA GLU A 81 -6.67 -9.50 -19.22
C GLU A 81 -5.81 -9.44 -17.94
N MET A 82 -5.05 -10.51 -17.67
CA MET A 82 -4.04 -10.47 -16.60
C MET A 82 -2.77 -9.78 -17.11
N SER A 83 -2.89 -8.50 -17.43
CA SER A 83 -1.78 -7.63 -17.80
C SER A 83 -1.64 -6.51 -16.76
N MET A 84 -0.40 -6.12 -16.47
CA MET A 84 -0.08 -4.98 -15.61
C MET A 84 0.73 -4.01 -16.44
N MET A 85 0.16 -2.86 -16.71
CA MET A 85 0.85 -1.77 -17.38
C MET A 85 1.41 -0.82 -16.32
N ILE A 86 2.72 -0.58 -16.38
CA ILE A 86 3.36 0.47 -15.59
C ILE A 86 3.30 1.74 -16.45
N THR A 87 2.54 2.74 -16.02
CA THR A 87 2.25 3.93 -16.83
C THR A 87 3.33 5.02 -16.72
N GLU A 88 4.24 4.92 -15.74
CA GLU A 88 5.39 5.82 -15.57
C GLU A 88 6.70 5.04 -15.28
N PRO A 89 7.89 5.59 -15.57
CA PRO A 89 9.15 4.92 -15.24
C PRO A 89 9.30 4.67 -13.73
N ILE A 90 9.47 3.40 -13.33
CA ILE A 90 9.73 3.01 -11.93
C ILE A 90 11.11 2.37 -11.76
N GLU A 91 11.74 2.60 -10.60
CA GLU A 91 12.97 1.91 -10.21
C GLU A 91 12.63 0.60 -9.47
N LEU A 92 12.80 -0.54 -10.15
CA LEU A 92 12.61 -1.86 -9.55
C LEU A 92 13.88 -2.32 -8.82
N ARG A 93 13.88 -2.25 -7.50
CA ARG A 93 14.92 -2.87 -6.66
C ARG A 93 14.46 -4.25 -6.18
N MET A 94 15.04 -5.31 -6.73
CA MET A 94 14.83 -6.67 -6.22
C MET A 94 15.65 -6.90 -4.95
N TRP A 95 14.99 -7.26 -3.86
CA TRP A 95 15.64 -7.69 -2.62
C TRP A 95 15.29 -9.15 -2.34
N GLY A 96 16.26 -10.05 -2.53
CA GLY A 96 16.10 -11.49 -2.26
C GLY A 96 16.94 -12.39 -3.18
N ARG A 97 17.01 -13.70 -2.87
CA ARG A 97 17.55 -14.70 -3.80
C ARG A 97 16.43 -15.21 -4.70
N LEU A 98 16.55 -14.98 -6.01
CA LEU A 98 15.74 -15.64 -7.02
C LEU A 98 15.97 -17.16 -6.93
N ARG A 99 14.96 -17.92 -6.50
CA ARG A 99 14.93 -19.37 -6.75
C ARG A 99 14.29 -19.59 -8.11
N VAL A 100 15.10 -19.64 -9.15
CA VAL A 100 14.67 -20.13 -10.45
C VAL A 100 14.25 -21.59 -10.26
N LYS A 101 12.94 -21.88 -10.34
CA LYS A 101 12.48 -23.26 -10.49
C LYS A 101 12.85 -23.68 -11.90
N GLU A 102 13.92 -24.46 -12.03
CA GLU A 102 14.16 -25.21 -13.26
C GLU A 102 12.92 -26.07 -13.54
N ARG A 103 12.27 -25.83 -14.68
CA ARG A 103 11.30 -26.79 -15.22
C ARG A 103 12.10 -28.04 -15.55
N ARG A 104 11.90 -29.13 -14.79
CA ARG A 104 12.35 -30.45 -15.21
C ARG A 104 11.71 -30.76 -16.56
N LYS A 105 12.57 -31.00 -17.57
CA LYS A 105 12.19 -31.56 -18.87
C LYS A 105 11.64 -32.97 -18.67
#